data_AF-A0A7R7GHJ1-F1
#
_entry.id   AF-A0A7R7GHJ1-F1
#
_cell.length_a   1.000
_cell.length_b   1.000
_cell.length_c   1.000
_cell.angle_alpha   90.00
_cell.angle_beta   90.00
_cell.angle_gamma   90.00
#
_symmetry.space_group_name_H-M   'P 1'
#
loop_
_entity.id
_entity.type
_entity.pdbx_description
1 polymer ?
#
loop_
_entity_poly.entity_id
_entity_poly.type
_entity_poly.pdbx_seq_one_letter_code
_entity_poly.pdbx_strand_id
1 'polypeptide(L)'
;MRNIMESIRAYRFDNHFLTYTVLYFLLLAPPRAFQIKINEHASGGELAKFPTYFVVAVELIVRIAVVLILAALVESSMGNTLYETYRIDVFFVSLVVVGTVHSAAFYLAFNNQPAHQVNQLTLFLYRCVRNCGYAILSGFVSIIPVLIWNWDHELAPYTDGFAFKVYLVTAASMALIGIIEAKVMNRKPLGTELKHTVFSIQST
;
A
#
# COMPACT_ATOMS: atom_id res chain seq x y z
N MET A 1 6.84 29.44 6.11
CA MET A 1 6.32 28.10 6.47
C MET A 1 4.97 27.76 5.84
N ARG A 2 4.01 28.70 5.80
CA ARG A 2 2.66 28.51 5.22
C ARG A 2 2.67 28.20 3.70
N ASN A 3 3.49 28.90 2.90
CA ASN A 3 3.61 28.66 1.45
C ASN A 3 4.20 27.29 1.06
N ILE A 4 5.10 26.73 1.88
CA ILE A 4 5.66 25.38 1.66
C ILE A 4 4.59 24.33 1.96
N MET A 5 3.75 24.58 2.96
CA MET A 5 2.69 23.64 3.35
C MET A 5 1.54 23.61 2.33
N GLU A 6 1.28 24.74 1.66
CA GLU A 6 0.36 24.83 0.51
C GLU A 6 0.95 24.21 -0.76
N SER A 7 2.25 24.37 -1.04
CA SER A 7 2.89 23.70 -2.19
C SER A 7 2.95 22.17 -2.00
N ILE A 8 3.19 21.68 -0.79
CA ILE A 8 3.10 20.25 -0.46
C ILE A 8 1.67 19.71 -0.62
N ARG A 9 0.64 20.54 -0.38
CA ARG A 9 -0.76 20.19 -0.64
C ARG A 9 -1.09 20.13 -2.13
N ALA A 10 -0.47 20.97 -2.96
CA ALA A 10 -0.61 20.95 -4.42
C ALA A 10 0.18 19.80 -5.08
N TYR A 11 1.22 19.28 -4.42
CA TYR A 11 1.90 18.02 -4.76
C TYR A 11 1.16 16.76 -4.27
N ARG A 12 -0.10 16.90 -3.84
CA ARG A 12 -1.04 15.77 -3.78
C ARG A 12 -1.08 15.18 -5.19
N PHE A 13 -1.10 13.85 -5.31
CA PHE A 13 -0.89 13.03 -6.53
C PHE A 13 -1.73 13.39 -7.79
N ASP A 14 -2.46 14.50 -7.78
CA ASP A 14 -3.33 15.03 -8.83
C ASP A 14 -2.59 15.24 -10.17
N ASN A 15 -1.26 15.45 -10.16
CA ASN A 15 -0.43 15.55 -11.38
C ASN A 15 0.32 14.25 -11.75
N HIS A 16 0.25 13.18 -10.97
CA HIS A 16 1.03 11.94 -11.18
C HIS A 16 0.12 10.71 -11.25
N PHE A 17 -0.81 10.74 -12.20
CA PHE A 17 -1.76 9.66 -12.46
C PHE A 17 -1.09 8.29 -12.64
N LEU A 18 0.05 8.25 -13.36
CA LEU A 18 0.79 7.01 -13.61
C LEU A 18 1.36 6.43 -12.32
N THR A 19 2.07 7.24 -11.52
CA THR A 19 2.64 6.80 -10.25
C THR A 19 1.56 6.31 -9.30
N TYR A 20 0.45 7.04 -9.20
CA TYR A 20 -0.67 6.62 -8.37
C TYR A 20 -1.24 5.28 -8.86
N THR A 21 -1.44 5.12 -10.17
CA THR A 21 -1.99 3.90 -10.77
C THR A 21 -1.09 2.70 -10.49
N VAL A 22 0.23 2.85 -10.62
CA VAL A 22 1.21 1.81 -10.30
C VAL A 22 1.13 1.45 -8.82
N LEU A 23 1.18 2.43 -7.91
CA LEU A 23 1.08 2.18 -6.47
C LEU A 23 -0.26 1.54 -6.09
N TYR A 24 -1.34 1.90 -6.77
CA TYR A 24 -2.65 1.31 -6.57
C TYR A 24 -2.67 -0.17 -6.93
N PHE A 25 -2.21 -0.52 -8.13
CA PHE A 25 -2.15 -1.93 -8.54
C PHE A 25 -1.15 -2.75 -7.73
N LEU A 26 -0.05 -2.15 -7.27
CA LEU A 26 0.92 -2.80 -6.37
C LEU A 26 0.47 -2.89 -4.90
N LEU A 27 -0.81 -2.68 -4.61
CA LEU A 27 -1.36 -2.73 -3.25
C LEU A 27 -0.76 -1.71 -2.25
N LEU A 28 -0.05 -0.68 -2.72
CA LEU A 28 0.58 0.35 -1.89
C LEU A 28 -0.32 1.56 -1.65
N ALA A 29 -1.08 2.00 -2.65
CA ALA A 29 -1.99 3.12 -2.51
C ALA A 29 -3.23 2.71 -1.68
N PRO A 30 -3.88 3.66 -0.97
CA PRO A 30 -5.10 3.37 -0.23
C PRO A 30 -6.21 2.84 -1.16
N PRO A 31 -7.05 1.91 -0.68
CA PRO A 31 -8.13 1.35 -1.47
C PRO A 31 -9.18 2.41 -1.82
N ARG A 32 -9.85 2.20 -2.96
CA ARG A 32 -10.83 3.11 -3.56
C ARG A 32 -12.28 2.63 -3.43
N ALA A 33 -12.56 1.57 -2.69
CA ALA A 33 -13.87 0.95 -2.57
C ALA A 33 -15.00 1.93 -2.25
N PHE A 34 -14.75 2.92 -1.37
CA PHE A 34 -15.74 3.95 -1.06
C PHE A 34 -16.07 4.81 -2.28
N GLN A 35 -15.07 5.19 -3.07
CA GLN A 35 -15.27 5.98 -4.30
C GLN A 35 -15.97 5.16 -5.39
N ILE A 36 -15.57 3.90 -5.55
CA ILE A 36 -16.22 2.95 -6.47
C ILE A 36 -17.70 2.87 -6.13
N LYS A 37 -18.03 2.69 -4.85
CA LYS A 37 -19.43 2.60 -4.40
C LYS A 37 -20.24 3.87 -4.69
N ILE A 38 -19.68 5.06 -4.47
CA ILE A 38 -20.36 6.34 -4.79
C ILE A 38 -20.66 6.42 -6.27
N ASN A 39 -19.65 6.14 -7.10
CA ASN A 39 -19.76 6.25 -8.55
C ASN A 39 -20.78 5.25 -9.09
N GLU A 40 -20.78 4.01 -8.58
CA GLU A 40 -21.73 2.97 -8.96
C GLU A 40 -23.17 3.30 -8.53
N HIS A 41 -23.37 3.90 -7.35
CA HIS A 41 -24.69 4.41 -6.98
C HIS A 41 -25.16 5.54 -7.91
N ALA A 42 -24.25 6.44 -8.30
CA ALA A 42 -24.59 7.56 -9.18
C ALA A 42 -24.88 7.12 -10.63
N SER A 43 -24.21 6.07 -11.12
CA SER A 43 -24.41 5.51 -12.46
C SER A 43 -25.47 4.42 -12.55
N GLY A 44 -26.01 3.97 -11.41
CA GLY A 44 -26.92 2.82 -11.36
C GLY A 44 -26.23 1.48 -11.68
N GLY A 45 -24.93 1.39 -11.42
CA GLY A 45 -24.11 0.23 -11.72
C GLY A 45 -24.38 -1.00 -10.84
N GLU A 46 -23.80 -2.13 -11.23
CA GLU A 46 -24.07 -3.45 -10.63
C GLU A 46 -23.67 -3.52 -9.16
N LEU A 47 -22.61 -2.80 -8.79
CA LEU A 47 -22.07 -2.81 -7.43
C LEU A 47 -22.85 -1.91 -6.45
N ALA A 48 -23.77 -1.08 -6.95
CA ALA A 48 -24.57 -0.17 -6.13
C ALA A 48 -25.44 -0.90 -5.10
N LYS A 49 -25.95 -2.08 -5.45
CA LYS A 49 -26.85 -2.86 -4.59
C LYS A 49 -26.11 -3.66 -3.52
N PHE A 50 -24.78 -3.78 -3.65
CA PHE A 50 -23.98 -4.59 -2.76
C PHE A 50 -23.48 -3.80 -1.53
N PRO A 51 -23.31 -4.47 -0.39
CA PRO A 51 -22.77 -3.84 0.81
C PRO A 51 -21.29 -3.47 0.61
N THR A 52 -20.82 -2.46 1.34
CA THR A 52 -19.48 -1.88 1.14
C THR A 52 -18.35 -2.89 1.32
N TYR A 53 -18.49 -3.84 2.25
CA TYR A 53 -17.51 -4.91 2.46
C TYR A 53 -17.31 -5.78 1.20
N PHE A 54 -18.36 -5.96 0.40
CA PHE A 54 -18.29 -6.72 -0.84
C PHE A 54 -17.47 -5.97 -1.90
N VAL A 55 -17.72 -4.66 -2.04
CA VAL A 55 -16.94 -3.80 -2.95
C VAL A 55 -15.46 -3.77 -2.57
N VAL A 56 -15.15 -3.70 -1.27
CA VAL A 56 -13.77 -3.77 -0.76
C VAL A 56 -13.13 -5.12 -1.09
N ALA A 57 -13.85 -6.23 -0.90
CA ALA A 57 -13.35 -7.56 -1.21
C ALA A 57 -13.05 -7.73 -2.71
N VAL A 58 -13.97 -7.30 -3.58
CA VAL A 58 -13.78 -7.34 -5.04
C VAL A 58 -12.57 -6.51 -5.46
N GLU A 59 -12.45 -5.28 -4.95
CA GLU A 59 -11.28 -4.42 -5.24
C GLU A 59 -9.97 -5.10 -4.82
N LEU A 60 -9.93 -5.66 -3.61
CA LEU A 60 -8.74 -6.33 -3.09
C LEU A 60 -8.39 -7.56 -3.94
N ILE A 61 -9.36 -8.39 -4.32
CA ILE A 61 -9.16 -9.57 -5.18
C ILE A 61 -8.58 -9.16 -6.53
N VAL A 62 -9.13 -8.12 -7.17
CA VAL A 62 -8.63 -7.62 -8.46
C VAL A 62 -7.18 -7.14 -8.33
N ARG A 63 -6.86 -6.40 -7.26
CA ARG A 63 -5.49 -5.91 -7.02
C ARG A 63 -4.51 -7.05 -6.75
N ILE A 64 -4.91 -8.05 -5.96
CA ILE A 64 -4.10 -9.27 -5.71
C ILE A 64 -3.89 -10.03 -7.03
N ALA A 65 -4.93 -10.20 -7.85
CA ALA A 65 -4.80 -10.87 -9.15
C ALA A 65 -3.79 -10.17 -10.06
N VAL A 66 -3.78 -8.84 -10.11
CA VAL A 66 -2.78 -8.07 -10.87
C VAL A 66 -1.36 -8.33 -10.35
N VAL A 67 -1.17 -8.36 -9.03
CA VAL A 67 0.13 -8.67 -8.43
C VAL A 67 0.59 -10.10 -8.74
N LEU A 68 -0.32 -11.08 -8.70
CA LEU A 68 -0.01 -12.48 -9.03
C LEU A 68 0.32 -12.67 -10.51
N ILE A 69 -0.39 -11.98 -11.41
CA ILE A 69 -0.05 -11.95 -12.84
C ILE A 69 1.35 -11.37 -13.03
N LEU A 70 1.68 -10.28 -12.35
CA LEU A 70 3.01 -9.68 -12.41
C LEU A 70 4.09 -10.64 -11.89
N ALA A 71 3.83 -11.34 -10.78
CA ALA A 71 4.74 -12.35 -10.23
C ALA A 71 5.01 -13.47 -11.24
N ALA A 72 3.96 -14.00 -11.87
CA ALA A 72 4.07 -15.05 -12.89
C ALA A 72 4.81 -14.56 -14.15
N LEU A 73 4.62 -13.31 -14.57
CA LEU A 73 5.37 -12.73 -15.69
C LEU A 73 6.86 -12.60 -15.36
N VAL A 74 7.19 -12.16 -14.15
CA VAL A 74 8.58 -12.07 -13.68
C VAL A 74 9.20 -13.47 -13.62
N GLU A 75 8.54 -14.44 -13.01
CA GLU A 75 8.98 -15.83 -12.94
C GLU A 75 9.22 -16.43 -14.34
N SER A 76 8.28 -16.24 -15.27
CA SER A 76 8.43 -16.70 -16.65
C SER A 76 9.59 -16.04 -17.39
N SER A 77 9.94 -14.79 -17.05
CA SER A 77 11.04 -14.06 -17.70
C SER A 77 12.42 -14.44 -17.16
N MET A 78 12.51 -14.73 -15.86
CA MET A 78 13.76 -15.06 -15.17
C MET A 78 14.06 -16.57 -15.16
N GLY A 79 13.02 -17.40 -15.27
CA GLY A 79 13.10 -18.84 -15.04
C GLY A 79 13.07 -19.19 -13.55
N ASN A 80 12.55 -20.39 -13.25
CA ASN A 80 12.26 -20.83 -11.89
C ASN A 80 13.49 -20.81 -10.96
N THR A 81 14.65 -21.24 -11.47
CA THR A 81 15.88 -21.32 -10.67
C THR A 81 16.32 -19.95 -10.14
N LEU A 82 16.34 -18.91 -10.97
CA LEU A 82 16.71 -17.57 -10.53
C LEU A 82 15.63 -16.97 -9.61
N TYR A 83 14.36 -17.19 -9.94
CA TYR A 83 13.23 -16.70 -9.16
C TYR A 83 13.25 -17.21 -7.70
N GLU A 84 13.44 -18.51 -7.52
CA GLU A 84 13.57 -19.14 -6.19
C GLU A 84 14.88 -18.74 -5.48
N THR A 85 16.00 -18.70 -6.22
CA THR A 85 17.33 -18.39 -5.66
C THR A 85 17.38 -16.98 -5.08
N TYR A 86 16.71 -16.01 -5.73
CA TYR A 86 16.59 -14.63 -5.26
C TYR A 86 15.37 -14.38 -4.36
N ARG A 87 14.58 -15.42 -4.05
CA ARG A 87 13.41 -15.34 -3.17
C ARG A 87 12.40 -14.26 -3.59
N ILE A 88 12.17 -14.16 -4.90
CA ILE A 88 11.26 -13.16 -5.46
C ILE A 88 9.81 -13.48 -5.09
N ASP A 89 9.49 -14.76 -4.90
CA ASP A 89 8.25 -15.24 -4.28
C ASP A 89 7.98 -14.57 -2.92
N VAL A 90 8.99 -14.52 -2.04
CA VAL A 90 8.88 -13.91 -0.71
C VAL A 90 8.56 -12.42 -0.81
N PHE A 91 9.10 -11.72 -1.80
CA PHE A 91 8.78 -10.32 -2.06
C PHE A 91 7.30 -10.13 -2.45
N PHE A 92 6.81 -10.88 -3.44
CA PHE A 92 5.42 -10.77 -3.89
C PHE A 92 4.42 -11.20 -2.82
N VAL A 93 4.71 -12.26 -2.07
CA VAL A 93 3.91 -12.67 -0.91
C VAL A 93 3.87 -11.56 0.14
N SER A 94 5.03 -10.96 0.46
CA SER A 94 5.11 -9.83 1.39
C SER A 94 4.30 -8.63 0.91
N LEU A 95 4.33 -8.33 -0.38
CA LEU A 95 3.55 -7.25 -1.01
C LEU A 95 2.04 -7.50 -0.85
N VAL A 96 1.57 -8.72 -1.11
CA VAL A 96 0.17 -9.12 -0.95
C VAL A 96 -0.27 -9.04 0.52
N VAL A 97 0.55 -9.55 1.44
CA VAL A 97 0.26 -9.53 2.89
C VAL A 97 0.19 -8.09 3.41
N VAL A 98 1.21 -7.27 3.13
CA VAL A 98 1.24 -5.86 3.54
C VAL A 98 0.07 -5.10 2.94
N GLY A 99 -0.20 -5.31 1.65
CA GLY A 99 -1.31 -4.69 0.93
C GLY A 99 -2.69 -5.03 1.48
N THR A 100 -2.88 -6.30 1.86
CA THR A 100 -4.11 -6.81 2.47
C THR A 100 -4.30 -6.21 3.86
N VAL A 101 -3.25 -6.23 4.69
CA VAL A 101 -3.27 -5.62 6.03
C VAL A 101 -3.53 -4.12 5.95
N HIS A 102 -2.91 -3.42 5.00
CA HIS A 102 -3.14 -1.99 4.78
C HIS A 102 -4.58 -1.70 4.36
N SER A 103 -5.14 -2.48 3.43
CA SER A 103 -6.53 -2.35 2.97
C SER A 103 -7.53 -2.64 4.09
N ALA A 104 -7.29 -3.68 4.88
CA ALA A 104 -8.10 -4.02 6.05
C ALA A 104 -8.03 -2.93 7.12
N ALA A 105 -6.83 -2.44 7.44
CA ALA A 105 -6.65 -1.34 8.40
C ALA A 105 -7.35 -0.06 7.94
N PHE A 106 -7.30 0.26 6.65
CA PHE A 106 -8.04 1.39 6.08
C PHE A 106 -9.55 1.20 6.25
N TYR A 107 -10.08 0.03 5.88
CA TYR A 107 -11.50 -0.26 6.03
C TYR A 107 -11.95 -0.19 7.50
N LEU A 108 -11.26 -0.86 8.41
CA LEU A 108 -11.60 -0.85 9.84
C LEU A 108 -11.52 0.55 10.45
N ALA A 109 -10.52 1.35 10.07
CA ALA A 109 -10.37 2.71 10.56
C ALA A 109 -11.47 3.66 10.06
N PHE A 110 -11.94 3.49 8.82
CA PHE A 110 -12.77 4.49 8.15
C PHE A 110 -14.20 4.04 7.81
N ASN A 111 -14.55 2.75 7.92
CA ASN A 111 -15.89 2.26 7.54
C ASN A 111 -17.02 2.82 8.40
N ASN A 112 -16.80 2.98 9.71
CA ASN A 112 -17.88 3.33 10.66
C ASN A 112 -17.90 4.81 11.09
N GLN A 113 -16.88 5.61 10.75
CA GLN A 113 -16.77 7.00 11.22
C GLN A 113 -16.93 8.00 10.08
N PRO A 114 -17.80 9.03 10.19
CA PRO A 114 -17.82 10.12 9.21
C PRO A 114 -16.48 10.86 9.24
N ALA A 115 -16.02 11.40 8.11
CA ALA A 115 -14.64 11.87 7.95
C ALA A 115 -14.24 13.03 8.90
N HIS A 116 -15.22 13.69 9.53
CA HIS A 116 -15.02 14.72 10.55
C HIS A 116 -14.88 14.19 11.99
N GLN A 117 -15.27 12.94 12.27
CA GLN A 117 -15.27 12.34 13.62
C GLN A 117 -14.16 11.30 13.84
N VAL A 118 -13.22 11.16 12.91
CA VAL A 118 -12.14 10.17 13.07
C VAL A 118 -11.23 10.58 14.22
N ASN A 119 -11.13 9.74 15.24
CA ASN A 119 -10.29 9.98 16.41
C ASN A 119 -8.80 10.02 16.01
N GLN A 120 -8.02 10.87 16.67
CA GLN A 120 -6.56 10.96 16.53
C GLN A 120 -5.89 9.59 16.76
N LEU A 121 -6.38 8.80 17.72
CA LEU A 121 -5.86 7.46 17.96
C LEU A 121 -6.04 6.53 16.75
N THR A 122 -7.20 6.57 16.09
CA THR A 122 -7.48 5.77 14.89
C THR A 122 -6.56 6.18 13.73
N LEU A 123 -6.34 7.48 13.54
CA LEU A 123 -5.40 7.99 12.53
C LEU A 123 -3.95 7.56 12.83
N PHE A 124 -3.54 7.65 14.09
CA PHE A 124 -2.21 7.22 14.53
C PHE A 124 -1.99 5.73 14.27
N LEU A 125 -2.92 4.87 14.72
CA LEU A 125 -2.84 3.42 14.52
C LEU A 125 -2.79 3.05 13.04
N TYR A 126 -3.66 3.66 12.22
CA TYR A 126 -3.64 3.44 10.77
C TYR A 126 -2.30 3.81 10.14
N ARG A 127 -1.71 4.96 10.51
CA ARG A 127 -0.40 5.39 9.99
C ARG A 127 0.72 4.46 10.46
N CYS A 128 0.69 4.00 11.70
CA CYS A 128 1.65 3.01 12.21
C CYS A 128 1.60 1.72 11.38
N VAL A 129 0.40 1.16 11.16
CA VAL A 129 0.24 -0.05 10.34
C VAL A 129 0.78 0.17 8.92
N ARG A 130 0.36 1.27 8.27
CA ARG A 130 0.82 1.63 6.92
C ARG A 130 2.34 1.76 6.86
N ASN A 131 2.94 2.51 7.78
CA ASN A 131 4.38 2.79 7.75
C ASN A 131 5.21 1.55 8.08
N CYS A 132 4.77 0.71 9.02
CA CYS A 132 5.40 -0.59 9.27
C CYS A 132 5.34 -1.49 8.03
N GLY A 133 4.21 -1.51 7.33
CA GLY A 133 4.07 -2.21 6.06
C GLY A 133 5.05 -1.72 5.00
N TYR A 134 5.14 -0.40 4.79
CA TYR A 134 6.10 0.18 3.84
C TYR A 134 7.56 -0.02 4.26
N ALA A 135 7.84 -0.08 5.56
CA ALA A 135 9.19 -0.35 6.07
C ALA A 135 9.66 -1.76 5.67
N ILE A 136 8.80 -2.78 5.77
CA ILE A 136 9.07 -4.14 5.29
C ILE A 136 9.45 -4.10 3.80
N LEU A 137 8.66 -3.42 2.97
CA LEU A 137 8.89 -3.35 1.53
C LEU A 137 10.16 -2.55 1.17
N SER A 138 10.46 -1.50 1.93
CA SER A 138 11.69 -0.71 1.72
C SER A 138 12.96 -1.52 1.97
N GLY A 139 12.91 -2.52 2.85
CA GLY A 139 14.04 -3.43 3.07
C GLY A 139 14.40 -4.26 1.83
N PHE A 140 13.41 -4.61 1.00
CA PHE A 140 13.69 -5.32 -0.26
C PHE A 140 14.44 -4.45 -1.27
N VAL A 141 14.21 -3.14 -1.24
CA VAL A 141 14.93 -2.21 -2.14
C VAL A 141 16.39 -2.11 -1.74
N SER A 142 16.71 -2.11 -0.44
CA SER A 142 18.08 -1.93 0.03
C SER A 142 18.98 -3.14 -0.18
N ILE A 143 18.43 -4.33 -0.39
CA ILE A 143 19.24 -5.52 -0.70
C ILE A 143 19.66 -5.61 -2.17
N ILE A 144 19.01 -4.88 -3.09
CA ILE A 144 19.30 -4.96 -4.54
C ILE A 144 20.80 -4.72 -4.83
N PRO A 145 21.47 -3.68 -4.29
CA PRO A 145 22.89 -3.47 -4.53
C PRO A 145 23.77 -4.62 -4.03
N VAL A 146 23.41 -5.23 -2.89
CA VAL A 146 24.13 -6.39 -2.33
C VAL A 146 23.99 -7.61 -3.22
N LEU A 147 22.79 -7.83 -3.76
CA LEU A 147 22.52 -8.93 -4.68
C LEU A 147 23.27 -8.77 -6.00
N ILE A 148 23.34 -7.54 -6.53
CA ILE A 148 24.14 -7.22 -7.73
C ILE A 148 25.63 -7.44 -7.46
N TRP A 149 26.14 -6.97 -6.31
CA TRP A 149 27.53 -7.19 -5.91
C TRP A 149 27.89 -8.67 -5.81
N ASN A 150 27.03 -9.46 -5.16
CA ASN A 150 27.24 -10.90 -5.01
C ASN A 150 27.21 -11.62 -6.36
N TRP A 151 26.30 -11.22 -7.27
CA TRP A 151 26.26 -11.76 -8.62
C TRP A 151 27.55 -11.49 -9.40
N ASP A 152 28.06 -10.26 -9.34
CA ASP A 152 29.30 -9.83 -10.01
C ASP A 152 30.54 -10.60 -9.51
N HIS A 153 30.54 -11.01 -8.25
CA HIS A 153 31.63 -11.77 -7.62
C HIS A 153 31.39 -13.29 -7.58
N GLU A 154 30.39 -13.79 -8.32
CA GLU A 154 30.01 -15.21 -8.35
C GLU A 154 29.70 -15.82 -6.96
N LEU A 155 29.27 -14.98 -6.02
CA LEU A 155 28.84 -15.38 -4.68
C LEU A 155 27.36 -15.74 -4.69
N ALA A 156 26.96 -16.67 -3.80
CA ALA A 156 25.54 -16.95 -3.61
C ALA A 156 24.80 -15.69 -3.11
N PRO A 157 23.53 -15.48 -3.48
CA PRO A 157 22.79 -14.25 -3.18
C PRO A 157 22.75 -13.88 -1.68
N TYR A 158 22.67 -14.88 -0.81
CA TYR A 158 22.54 -14.71 0.64
C TYR A 158 23.77 -15.21 1.42
N THR A 159 24.95 -15.21 0.79
CA THR A 159 26.22 -15.57 1.44
C THR A 159 26.41 -14.77 2.74
N ASP A 160 26.80 -15.46 3.82
CA ASP A 160 27.05 -14.92 5.17
C ASP A 160 25.89 -14.16 5.83
N GLY A 161 24.68 -14.24 5.25
CA GLY A 161 23.50 -13.53 5.73
C GLY A 161 23.60 -11.99 5.66
N PHE A 162 24.58 -11.44 4.92
CA PHE A 162 24.80 -10.00 4.87
C PHE A 162 23.59 -9.25 4.26
N ALA A 163 23.05 -9.75 3.14
CA ALA A 163 21.84 -9.20 2.54
C ALA A 163 20.65 -9.19 3.53
N PHE A 164 20.49 -10.26 4.33
CA PHE A 164 19.45 -10.33 5.34
C PHE A 164 19.64 -9.31 6.48
N LYS A 165 20.88 -9.08 6.91
CA LYS A 165 21.19 -8.03 7.89
C LYS A 165 20.87 -6.63 7.34
N VAL A 166 21.25 -6.34 6.09
CA VAL A 166 20.93 -5.07 5.43
C VAL A 166 19.41 -4.85 5.33
N TYR A 167 18.68 -5.89 4.94
CA TYR A 167 17.22 -5.90 4.93
C TYR A 167 16.65 -5.53 6.31
N LEU A 168 17.06 -6.25 7.36
CA LEU A 168 16.54 -6.05 8.72
C LEU A 168 16.85 -4.66 9.28
N VAL A 169 18.07 -4.17 9.10
CA VAL A 169 18.48 -2.84 9.57
C VAL A 169 17.69 -1.75 8.83
N THR A 170 17.49 -1.90 7.52
CA THR A 170 16.70 -0.95 6.72
C THR A 170 15.23 -0.97 7.15
N ALA A 171 14.63 -2.14 7.25
CA ALA A 171 13.24 -2.27 7.68
C ALA A 171 13.02 -1.74 9.10
N ALA A 172 13.91 -2.05 10.05
CA ALA A 172 13.81 -1.56 11.42
C ALA A 172 13.95 -0.02 11.50
N SER A 173 14.94 0.54 10.82
CA SER A 173 15.14 2.00 10.78
C SER A 173 13.96 2.73 10.13
N MET A 174 13.44 2.23 9.01
CA MET A 174 12.27 2.80 8.34
C MET A 174 11.00 2.66 9.18
N ALA A 175 10.84 1.56 9.93
CA ALA A 175 9.72 1.40 10.85
C ALA A 175 9.79 2.43 11.99
N LEU A 176 10.98 2.66 12.56
CA LEU A 176 11.18 3.68 13.60
C LEU A 176 10.88 5.09 13.08
N ILE A 177 11.41 5.45 11.91
CA ILE A 177 11.10 6.72 11.23
C ILE A 177 9.59 6.83 10.98
N GLY A 178 8.97 5.73 10.55
CA GLY A 178 7.53 5.63 10.33
C GLY A 178 6.69 5.89 11.58
N ILE A 179 7.09 5.36 12.74
CA ILE A 179 6.38 5.61 14.00
C ILE A 179 6.52 7.08 14.42
N ILE A 180 7.70 7.67 14.23
CA ILE A 180 7.94 9.10 14.48
C ILE A 180 7.04 9.95 13.56
N GLU A 181 6.98 9.63 12.26
CA GLU A 181 6.08 10.31 11.30
C GLU A 181 4.62 10.19 11.73
N ALA A 182 4.20 8.98 12.15
CA ALA A 182 2.82 8.73 12.53
C ALA A 182 2.37 9.63 13.70
N LYS A 183 3.29 9.92 14.64
CA LYS A 183 3.07 10.78 15.80
C LYS A 183 3.10 12.27 15.47
N VAL A 184 3.97 12.69 14.54
CA VAL A 184 4.18 14.12 14.20
C VAL A 184 3.18 14.63 13.17
N MET A 185 2.77 13.77 12.23
CA MET A 185 1.91 14.17 11.12
C MET A 185 0.46 14.37 11.60
N ASN A 186 -0.28 15.34 11.05
CA ASN A 186 -1.72 15.55 11.34
C ASN A 186 -2.61 15.46 10.08
N ARG A 187 -2.06 14.97 8.97
CA ARG A 187 -2.74 14.93 7.66
C ARG A 187 -3.72 13.76 7.55
N LYS A 188 -4.89 14.00 6.95
CA LYS A 188 -5.85 12.92 6.65
C LYS A 188 -5.35 12.09 5.45
N PRO A 189 -5.53 10.76 5.46
CA PRO A 189 -5.16 9.92 4.32
C PRO A 189 -6.04 10.21 3.10
N LEU A 190 -5.48 10.02 1.90
CA LEU A 190 -6.27 10.12 0.67
C LEU A 190 -7.43 9.12 0.67
N GLY A 191 -8.59 9.54 0.17
CA GLY A 191 -9.82 8.73 0.10
C GLY A 191 -10.81 8.96 1.25
N THR A 192 -10.40 9.56 2.37
CA THR A 192 -11.33 9.82 3.50
C THR A 192 -12.33 10.94 3.23
N GLU A 193 -12.01 11.86 2.31
CA GLU A 193 -12.83 13.06 2.03
C GLU A 193 -14.14 12.71 1.28
N LEU A 194 -14.20 11.56 0.63
CA LEU A 194 -15.32 11.13 -0.22
C LEU A 194 -16.50 10.52 0.55
N LYS A 195 -16.33 10.19 1.83
CA LYS A 195 -17.38 9.53 2.63
C LYS A 195 -18.59 10.43 2.92
N HIS A 196 -18.41 11.74 2.92
CA HIS A 196 -19.50 12.70 3.14
C HIS A 196 -20.64 12.56 2.13
N THR A 197 -20.32 12.16 0.91
CA THR A 197 -21.28 11.91 -0.19
C THR A 197 -21.97 10.55 -0.11
N VAL A 198 -21.36 9.51 0.48
CA VAL A 198 -21.97 8.16 0.56
C VAL A 198 -23.18 8.15 1.50
N PHE A 199 -23.04 8.77 2.68
CA PHE A 199 -24.09 8.74 3.70
C PHE A 199 -25.28 9.63 3.36
N SER A 200 -25.10 10.71 2.59
CA SER A 200 -26.22 11.52 2.12
C SER A 200 -27.10 10.79 1.10
N ILE A 201 -26.51 9.87 0.33
CA ILE A 201 -27.21 9.10 -0.72
C ILE A 201 -27.95 7.89 -0.10
N GLN A 202 -27.44 7.30 0.99
CA GLN A 202 -28.15 6.21 1.67
C GLN A 202 -29.33 6.67 2.55
N SER A 203 -29.45 7.97 2.84
CA SER A 203 -30.55 8.54 3.64
C SER A 203 -31.72 9.09 2.81
N THR A 204 -31.69 8.90 1.49
CA THR A 204 -32.75 9.25 0.53
C THR A 204 -33.19 8.01 -0.21
#